data_AF-A0A496RVH2-F1
#
_entry.id   AF-A0A496RVH2-F1
#
_cell.length_a   1.000
_cell.length_b   1.000
_cell.length_c   1.000
_cell.angle_alpha   90.00
_cell.angle_beta   90.00
_cell.angle_gamma   90.00
#
_symmetry.space_group_name_H-M   'P 1'
#
loop_
_entity.id
_entity.type
_entity.pdbx_description
1 polymer ?
#
loop_
_entity_poly.entity_id
_entity_poly.type
_entity_poly.pdbx_seq_one_letter_code
_entity_poly.pdbx_strand_id
1 'polypeptide(L)'
;MLRLMRKKTRTIMIFSALLIIPAFFLWGINARIEAKRYAGRIGKRRISYREYYQNLKAVKYQALLGYGDSKAEQDLPLEQQVWQRLYLIEEARRKKIKVSDEQVIAYIKKIPLFQDKEGFNKQRYKQILQSLGIEPRTFEELVRDTLKIRKLHPLKKSN
;
A
#
# COMPACT_ATOMS: atom_id res chain seq x y z
N MET A 1 15.44 56.00 38.55
CA MET A 1 15.40 55.86 37.07
C MET A 1 15.53 54.41 36.57
N LEU A 2 16.40 53.56 37.14
CA LEU A 2 16.61 52.17 36.68
C LEU A 2 15.41 51.21 36.83
N ARG A 3 14.44 51.47 37.72
CA ARG A 3 13.21 50.66 37.86
C ARG A 3 12.17 50.88 36.77
N LEU A 4 12.09 52.10 36.22
CA LEU A 4 11.13 52.45 35.16
C LEU A 4 11.56 51.90 33.80
N MET A 5 12.88 51.88 33.54
CA MET A 5 13.45 51.26 32.33
C MET A 5 13.23 49.74 32.32
N ARG A 6 13.50 49.05 33.44
CA ARG A 6 13.27 47.59 33.55
C ARG A 6 11.80 47.21 33.36
N LYS A 7 10.85 48.04 33.81
CA LYS A 7 9.41 47.78 33.64
C LYS A 7 9.00 47.86 32.17
N LYS A 8 9.47 48.89 31.44
CA LYS A 8 9.19 49.07 30.01
C LYS A 8 9.90 48.01 29.16
N THR A 9 11.16 47.67 29.45
CA THR A 9 11.90 46.59 28.77
C THR A 9 11.25 45.22 28.99
N ARG A 10 10.73 44.93 30.19
CA ARG A 10 10.00 43.67 30.46
C ARG A 10 8.70 43.58 29.67
N THR A 11 7.94 44.69 29.57
CA THR A 11 6.73 44.73 28.74
C THR A 11 7.04 44.54 27.26
N ILE A 12 8.09 45.19 26.75
CA ILE A 12 8.53 45.03 25.36
C ILE A 12 8.97 43.58 25.10
N MET A 13 9.74 42.97 26.01
CA MET A 13 10.19 41.59 25.88
C MET A 13 9.02 40.60 25.88
N ILE A 14 8.01 40.80 26.74
CA ILE A 14 6.79 39.98 26.76
C ILE A 14 5.99 40.16 25.47
N PHE A 15 5.84 41.39 24.98
CA PHE A 15 5.16 41.67 23.71
C PHE A 15 5.88 41.03 22.51
N SER A 16 7.20 41.16 22.45
CA SER A 16 8.03 40.54 21.41
C SER A 16 7.95 39.01 21.46
N ALA A 17 8.03 38.41 22.65
CA ALA A 17 7.88 36.97 22.81
C ALA A 17 6.47 36.49 22.39
N LEU A 18 5.42 37.23 22.76
CA LEU A 18 4.04 36.91 22.39
C LEU A 18 3.80 36.98 20.88
N LEU A 19 4.58 37.78 20.14
CA LEU A 19 4.46 37.92 18.69
C LEU A 19 5.30 36.86 17.95
N ILE A 20 6.49 36.54 18.46
CA ILE A 20 7.43 35.59 17.83
C ILE A 20 7.00 34.14 18.06
N ILE A 21 6.56 33.78 19.26
CA ILE A 21 6.22 32.39 19.61
C ILE A 21 5.13 31.82 18.69
N PRO A 22 3.98 32.50 18.45
CA PRO A 22 2.95 32.01 17.54
C PRO A 22 3.45 31.83 16.09
N ALA A 23 4.37 32.69 15.62
CA ALA A 23 4.94 32.57 14.29
C ALA A 23 5.76 31.28 14.12
N PHE A 24 6.50 30.87 15.15
CA PHE A 24 7.22 29.59 15.14
C PHE A 24 6.30 28.37 15.23
N PHE A 25 5.17 28.46 15.92
CA PHE A 25 4.16 27.39 15.92
C PHE A 25 3.49 27.26 14.54
N LEU A 26 3.14 28.38 13.91
CA LEU A 26 2.52 28.39 12.58
C LEU A 26 3.46 27.88 11.48
N TRP A 27 4.77 28.16 11.56
CA TRP A 27 5.73 27.72 10.54
C TRP A 27 6.31 26.31 10.82
N GLY A 28 6.58 25.98 12.08
CA GLY A 28 7.20 24.72 12.48
C GLY A 28 6.30 23.48 12.36
N ILE A 29 4.97 23.64 12.46
CA ILE A 29 4.02 22.52 12.29
C ILE A 29 3.89 22.13 10.81
N ASN A 30 3.92 23.10 9.89
CA ASN A 30 3.76 22.85 8.45
C ASN A 30 4.93 22.03 7.86
N ALA A 31 6.16 22.24 8.33
CA ALA A 31 7.35 21.51 7.87
C ALA A 31 7.32 20.01 8.25
N ARG A 32 6.71 19.65 9.39
CA ARG A 32 6.61 18.23 9.82
C ARG A 32 5.49 17.46 9.12
N ILE A 33 4.51 18.14 8.53
CA ILE A 33 3.38 17.53 7.83
C ILE A 33 3.78 17.06 6.42
N GLU A 34 4.74 17.73 5.77
CA GLU A 34 5.17 17.32 4.42
C GLU A 34 6.10 16.09 4.40
N ALA A 35 6.95 15.92 5.43
CA ALA A 35 7.95 14.85 5.47
C ALA A 35 7.37 13.42 5.66
N LYS A 36 6.06 13.27 5.93
CA LYS A 36 5.41 11.96 6.21
C LYS A 36 4.41 11.50 5.14
N ARG A 37 4.35 12.13 3.96
CA ARG A 37 3.23 11.88 3.03
C ARG A 37 3.32 10.61 2.16
N TYR A 38 4.51 10.01 1.97
CA TYR A 38 4.70 8.94 0.98
C TYR A 38 5.66 7.85 1.47
N ALA A 39 5.36 6.59 1.13
CA ALA A 39 6.21 5.44 1.41
C ALA A 39 7.43 5.37 0.48
N GLY A 40 7.34 5.99 -0.71
CA GLY A 40 8.41 6.05 -1.69
C GLY A 40 7.92 6.50 -3.06
N ARG A 41 8.67 6.20 -4.12
CA ARG A 41 8.36 6.64 -5.48
C ARG A 41 8.77 5.61 -6.53
N ILE A 42 7.99 5.52 -7.61
CA ILE A 42 8.30 4.73 -8.81
C ILE A 42 8.36 5.71 -9.99
N GLY A 43 9.59 5.98 -10.46
CA GLY A 43 9.85 7.05 -11.43
C GLY A 43 9.38 8.41 -10.91
N LYS A 44 8.37 8.99 -11.57
CA LYS A 44 7.75 10.28 -11.19
C LYS A 44 6.52 10.14 -10.27
N ARG A 45 6.00 8.92 -10.07
CA ARG A 45 4.80 8.68 -9.25
C ARG A 45 5.19 8.47 -7.79
N ARG A 46 4.58 9.22 -6.89
CA ARG A 46 4.71 9.03 -5.44
C ARG A 46 3.73 7.95 -4.97
N ILE A 47 4.20 7.03 -4.13
CA ILE A 47 3.41 5.93 -3.57
C ILE A 47 3.02 6.30 -2.14
N SER A 48 1.72 6.34 -1.86
CA SER A 48 1.22 6.62 -0.51
C SER A 48 1.48 5.44 0.43
N TYR A 49 1.58 5.68 1.74
CA TYR A 49 1.66 4.58 2.72
C TYR A 49 0.47 3.63 2.62
N ARG A 50 -0.73 4.16 2.37
CA ARG A 50 -1.93 3.34 2.16
C ARG A 50 -1.75 2.35 0.99
N GLU A 51 -1.25 2.83 -0.14
CA GLU A 51 -1.00 2.01 -1.34
C GLU A 51 0.09 0.96 -1.09
N TYR A 52 1.16 1.35 -0.38
CA TYR A 52 2.20 0.42 0.03
C TYR A 52 1.64 -0.71 0.92
N TYR A 53 0.89 -0.37 1.98
CA TYR A 53 0.31 -1.36 2.88
C TYR A 53 -0.73 -2.26 2.19
N GLN A 54 -1.49 -1.74 1.22
CA GLN A 54 -2.39 -2.57 0.41
C GLN A 54 -1.61 -3.60 -0.42
N ASN A 55 -0.49 -3.22 -1.02
CA ASN A 55 0.35 -4.15 -1.79
C ASN A 55 1.12 -5.11 -0.88
N LEU A 56 1.52 -4.69 0.33
CA LEU A 56 2.07 -5.58 1.34
C LEU A 56 1.08 -6.67 1.73
N LYS A 57 -0.20 -6.33 1.97
CA LYS A 57 -1.25 -7.32 2.20
C LYS A 57 -1.39 -8.28 1.02
N ALA A 58 -1.36 -7.77 -0.21
CA ALA A 58 -1.44 -8.59 -1.41
C ALA A 58 -0.31 -9.62 -1.52
N VAL A 59 0.93 -9.20 -1.26
CA VAL A 59 2.11 -10.07 -1.25
C VAL A 59 1.98 -11.15 -0.18
N LYS A 60 1.54 -10.77 1.03
CA LYS A 60 1.28 -11.72 2.12
C LYS A 60 0.20 -12.74 1.75
N TYR A 61 -0.93 -12.30 1.21
CA TYR A 61 -2.00 -13.20 0.77
C TYR A 61 -1.51 -14.16 -0.32
N GLN A 62 -0.70 -13.68 -1.26
CA GLN A 62 -0.12 -14.53 -2.29
C GLN A 62 0.84 -15.57 -1.71
N ALA A 63 1.64 -15.20 -0.71
CA ALA A 63 2.51 -16.12 0.00
C ALA A 63 1.69 -17.18 0.77
N LEU A 64 0.67 -16.77 1.53
CA LEU A 64 -0.21 -17.68 2.29
C LEU A 64 -0.92 -18.68 1.38
N LEU A 65 -1.45 -18.22 0.23
CA LEU A 65 -2.15 -19.06 -0.73
C LEU A 65 -1.20 -19.99 -1.53
N GLY A 66 0.07 -19.62 -1.67
CA GLY A 66 1.06 -20.38 -2.42
C GLY A 66 1.83 -21.41 -1.59
N TYR A 67 2.13 -21.10 -0.33
CA TYR A 67 3.02 -21.91 0.52
C TYR A 67 2.30 -22.66 1.64
N GLY A 68 1.06 -22.31 1.99
CA GLY A 68 0.26 -23.01 3.00
C GLY A 68 0.80 -22.95 4.44
N ASP A 69 2.00 -22.42 4.66
CA ASP A 69 2.68 -22.33 5.95
C ASP A 69 3.13 -20.88 6.24
N SER A 70 2.76 -20.37 7.41
CA SER A 70 3.05 -19.01 7.87
C SER A 70 4.50 -18.82 8.28
N LYS A 71 5.26 -19.90 8.51
CA LYS A 71 6.68 -19.81 8.89
C LYS A 71 7.60 -19.28 7.79
N ALA A 72 7.17 -19.36 6.52
CA ALA A 72 7.89 -18.73 5.42
C ALA A 72 7.82 -17.19 5.45
N GLU A 73 6.89 -16.58 6.21
CA GLU A 73 6.77 -15.11 6.27
C GLU A 73 7.96 -14.40 6.92
N GLN A 74 8.74 -15.08 7.77
CA GLN A 74 9.83 -14.42 8.52
C GLN A 74 11.10 -14.21 7.68
N ASP A 75 11.37 -15.09 6.71
CA ASP A 75 12.58 -15.02 5.87
C ASP A 75 12.32 -14.46 4.47
N LEU A 76 11.06 -14.18 4.11
CA LEU A 76 10.74 -13.60 2.82
C LEU A 76 11.09 -12.10 2.81
N PRO A 77 11.79 -11.61 1.77
CA PRO A 77 12.04 -10.17 1.60
C PRO A 77 10.76 -9.47 1.13
N LEU A 78 9.76 -9.41 2.01
CA LEU A 78 8.41 -8.91 1.70
C LEU A 78 8.45 -7.50 1.12
N GLU A 79 9.29 -6.63 1.69
CA GLU A 79 9.46 -5.26 1.19
C GLU A 79 9.93 -5.23 -0.28
N GLN A 80 10.93 -6.04 -0.64
CA GLN A 80 11.42 -6.11 -2.02
C GLN A 80 10.31 -6.60 -2.96
N GLN A 81 9.54 -7.61 -2.54
CA GLN A 81 8.40 -8.12 -3.30
C GLN A 81 7.29 -7.06 -3.45
N VAL A 82 7.03 -6.25 -2.42
CA VAL A 82 6.08 -5.14 -2.51
C VAL A 82 6.52 -4.13 -3.57
N TRP A 83 7.77 -3.69 -3.51
CA TRP A 83 8.30 -2.71 -4.47
C TRP A 83 8.34 -3.26 -5.90
N GLN A 84 8.74 -4.53 -6.07
CA GLN A 84 8.71 -5.20 -7.36
C GLN A 84 7.27 -5.30 -7.91
N ARG A 85 6.30 -5.69 -7.08
CA ARG A 85 4.89 -5.74 -7.47
C ARG A 85 4.37 -4.36 -7.89
N LEU A 86 4.64 -3.32 -7.09
CA LEU A 86 4.24 -1.95 -7.39
C LEU A 86 4.84 -1.47 -8.72
N TYR A 87 6.12 -1.79 -8.98
CA TYR A 87 6.78 -1.49 -10.25
C TYR A 87 6.07 -2.15 -11.43
N LEU A 88 5.76 -3.44 -11.32
CA LEU A 88 5.08 -4.20 -12.38
C LEU A 88 3.64 -3.70 -12.62
N ILE A 89 2.89 -3.35 -11.57
CA ILE A 89 1.55 -2.76 -11.74
C ILE A 89 1.64 -1.44 -12.50
N GLU A 90 2.62 -0.60 -12.16
CA GLU A 90 2.84 0.68 -12.85
C GLU A 90 3.28 0.47 -14.31
N GLU A 91 4.12 -0.52 -14.60
CA GLU A 91 4.49 -0.88 -15.96
C GLU A 91 3.28 -1.38 -16.77
N ALA A 92 2.42 -2.23 -16.18
CA ALA A 92 1.21 -2.73 -16.82
C ALA A 92 0.25 -1.59 -17.15
N ARG A 93 0.14 -0.61 -16.25
CA ARG A 93 -0.63 0.62 -16.47
C ARG A 93 -0.08 1.43 -17.64
N ARG A 94 1.25 1.61 -17.71
CA ARG A 94 1.91 2.32 -18.83
C ARG A 94 1.68 1.65 -20.17
N LYS A 95 1.74 0.31 -20.21
CA LYS A 95 1.44 -0.50 -21.40
C LYS A 95 -0.07 -0.66 -21.67
N LYS A 96 -0.94 0.01 -20.89
CA LYS A 96 -2.40 -0.02 -21.02
C LYS A 96 -2.98 -1.44 -21.01
N ILE A 97 -2.36 -2.35 -20.26
CA ILE A 97 -2.83 -3.73 -20.13
C ILE A 97 -4.17 -3.73 -19.39
N LYS A 98 -5.17 -4.32 -20.03
CA LYS A 98 -6.51 -4.51 -19.47
C LYS A 98 -6.78 -5.98 -19.16
N VAL A 99 -7.57 -6.20 -18.11
CA VAL A 99 -8.06 -7.51 -17.70
C VAL A 99 -9.56 -7.34 -17.47
N SER A 100 -10.37 -8.14 -18.15
CA SER A 100 -11.83 -8.11 -18.01
C SER A 100 -12.29 -8.92 -16.81
N ASP A 101 -13.54 -8.70 -16.39
CA ASP A 101 -14.11 -9.40 -15.23
C ASP A 101 -14.26 -10.90 -15.51
N GLU A 102 -14.54 -11.30 -16.75
CA GLU A 102 -14.60 -12.70 -17.16
C GLU A 102 -13.24 -13.38 -16.99
N GLN A 103 -12.13 -12.67 -17.28
CA GLN A 103 -10.78 -13.20 -17.08
C GLN A 103 -10.46 -13.40 -15.59
N VAL A 104 -10.91 -12.48 -14.73
CA VAL A 104 -10.80 -12.61 -13.27
C VAL A 104 -11.59 -13.82 -12.79
N ILE A 105 -12.87 -13.93 -13.18
CA ILE A 105 -13.74 -15.05 -12.80
C ILE A 105 -13.17 -16.39 -13.28
N ALA A 106 -12.73 -16.46 -14.54
CA ALA A 106 -12.15 -17.67 -15.12
C ALA A 106 -10.86 -18.09 -14.39
N TYR A 107 -10.07 -17.13 -13.92
CA TYR A 107 -8.89 -17.42 -13.13
C TYR A 107 -9.25 -17.91 -11.72
N ILE A 108 -10.17 -17.23 -11.02
CA ILE A 108 -10.60 -17.62 -9.67
C ILE A 108 -11.18 -19.03 -9.66
N LYS A 109 -12.00 -19.39 -10.65
CA LYS A 109 -12.56 -20.73 -10.79
C LYS A 109 -11.51 -21.83 -10.94
N LYS A 110 -10.30 -21.50 -11.41
CA LYS A 110 -9.19 -22.45 -11.58
C LYS A 110 -8.33 -22.61 -10.32
N ILE A 111 -8.56 -21.83 -9.27
CA ILE A 111 -7.79 -21.92 -8.03
C ILE A 111 -8.28 -23.16 -7.25
N PRO A 112 -7.42 -24.18 -7.02
CA PRO A 112 -7.83 -25.43 -6.38
C PRO A 112 -8.43 -25.23 -4.98
N LEU A 113 -7.95 -24.22 -4.25
CA LEU A 113 -8.44 -23.90 -2.92
C LEU A 113 -9.95 -23.59 -2.89
N PHE A 114 -10.48 -23.04 -3.98
CA PHE A 114 -11.89 -22.69 -4.12
C PHE A 114 -12.72 -23.76 -4.85
N GLN A 115 -12.12 -24.91 -5.13
CA GLN A 115 -12.79 -26.04 -5.74
C GLN A 115 -13.24 -27.06 -4.68
N ASP A 116 -14.26 -27.82 -5.04
CA ASP A 116 -14.77 -29.00 -4.37
C ASP A 116 -14.81 -30.16 -5.38
N LYS A 117 -15.38 -31.31 -5.03
CA LYS A 117 -15.47 -32.50 -5.90
C LYS A 117 -16.10 -32.21 -7.28
N GLU A 118 -16.97 -31.20 -7.37
CA GLU A 118 -17.70 -30.80 -8.58
C GLU A 118 -17.12 -29.53 -9.26
N GLY A 119 -15.96 -29.04 -8.81
CA GLY A 119 -15.34 -27.81 -9.31
C GLY A 119 -15.56 -26.59 -8.40
N PHE A 120 -15.60 -25.39 -8.96
CA PHE A 120 -15.63 -24.15 -8.16
C PHE A 120 -16.85 -24.07 -7.24
N ASN A 121 -16.62 -23.90 -5.93
CA ASN A 121 -17.64 -23.77 -4.91
C ASN A 121 -17.66 -22.34 -4.34
N LYS A 122 -18.76 -21.61 -4.60
CA LYS A 122 -18.94 -20.22 -4.17
C LYS A 122 -19.00 -20.06 -2.65
N GLN A 123 -19.58 -21.03 -1.94
CA GLN A 123 -19.67 -21.00 -0.48
C GLN A 123 -18.29 -21.19 0.13
N ARG A 124 -17.52 -22.15 -0.38
CA ARG A 124 -16.12 -22.38 0.01
C ARG A 124 -15.25 -21.16 -0.24
N TYR A 125 -15.37 -20.53 -1.41
CA TYR A 125 -14.71 -19.26 -1.72
C TYR A 125 -14.98 -18.20 -0.67
N LYS A 126 -16.25 -17.95 -0.34
CA LYS A 126 -16.62 -16.95 0.68
C LYS A 126 -16.10 -17.31 2.06
N GLN A 127 -16.21 -18.57 2.49
CA GLN A 127 -15.75 -19.04 3.79
C GLN A 127 -14.24 -18.86 3.96
N ILE A 128 -13.46 -19.18 2.93
CA ILE A 128 -12.00 -19.03 2.96
C ILE A 128 -11.60 -17.56 2.97
N LEU A 129 -12.24 -16.71 2.15
CA LEU A 129 -11.94 -15.28 2.21
C LEU A 129 -12.32 -14.67 3.56
N GLN A 130 -13.45 -15.10 4.14
CA GLN A 130 -13.88 -14.65 5.45
C GLN A 130 -12.92 -15.08 6.56
N SER A 131 -12.41 -16.31 6.54
CA SER A 131 -11.44 -16.78 7.53
C SER A 131 -10.10 -16.04 7.44
N LEU A 132 -9.75 -15.53 6.25
CA LEU A 132 -8.57 -14.68 6.03
C LEU A 132 -8.84 -13.18 6.25
N GLY A 133 -10.08 -12.80 6.57
CA GLY A 133 -10.47 -11.39 6.75
C GLY A 133 -10.39 -10.56 5.47
N ILE A 134 -10.59 -11.19 4.30
CA ILE A 134 -10.49 -10.57 2.98
C ILE A 134 -11.90 -10.36 2.39
N GLU A 135 -12.21 -9.15 1.96
CA GLU A 135 -13.44 -8.88 1.23
C GLU A 135 -13.36 -9.45 -0.21
N PRO A 136 -14.43 -10.06 -0.75
CA PRO A 136 -14.43 -10.60 -2.12
C PRO A 136 -13.97 -9.61 -3.19
N ARG A 137 -14.47 -8.37 -3.15
CA ARG A 137 -14.08 -7.33 -4.09
C ARG A 137 -12.59 -7.01 -4.01
N THR A 138 -12.05 -6.94 -2.80
CA THR A 138 -10.62 -6.71 -2.59
C THR A 138 -9.81 -7.85 -3.21
N PHE A 139 -10.20 -9.10 -2.96
CA PHE A 139 -9.53 -10.25 -3.55
C PHE A 139 -9.57 -10.25 -5.08
N GLU A 140 -10.73 -9.95 -5.67
CA GLU A 140 -10.91 -9.88 -7.12
C GLU A 140 -10.02 -8.80 -7.77
N GLU A 141 -9.86 -7.64 -7.14
CA GLU A 141 -8.91 -6.60 -7.59
C GLU A 141 -7.45 -7.09 -7.52
N LEU A 142 -7.08 -7.82 -6.45
CA LEU A 142 -5.73 -8.39 -6.33
C LEU A 142 -5.44 -9.42 -7.43
N VAL A 143 -6.45 -10.24 -7.76
CA VAL A 143 -6.38 -11.17 -8.89
C VAL A 143 -6.24 -10.41 -10.20
N ARG A 144 -7.03 -9.35 -10.41
CA ARG A 144 -6.96 -8.51 -11.61
C ARG A 144 -5.58 -7.92 -11.80
N ASP A 145 -4.97 -7.38 -10.76
CA ASP A 145 -3.59 -6.85 -10.82
C ASP A 145 -2.57 -7.95 -11.08
N THR A 146 -2.72 -9.12 -10.46
CA THR A 146 -1.86 -10.27 -10.74
C THR A 146 -1.95 -10.71 -12.21
N LEU A 147 -3.15 -10.70 -12.79
CA LEU A 147 -3.35 -11.00 -14.21
C LEU A 147 -2.74 -9.93 -15.12
N LYS A 148 -2.80 -8.64 -14.74
CA LYS A 148 -2.12 -7.56 -15.48
C LYS A 148 -0.60 -7.78 -15.48
N ILE A 149 -0.02 -8.12 -14.33
CA ILE A 149 1.41 -8.43 -14.19
C ILE A 149 1.78 -9.65 -15.04
N ARG A 150 0.99 -10.73 -15.01
CA ARG A 150 1.25 -11.92 -15.84
C ARG A 150 1.22 -11.61 -17.34
N LYS A 151 0.40 -10.67 -17.78
CA LYS A 151 0.37 -10.23 -19.18
C LYS A 151 1.59 -9.38 -19.57
N LEU A 152 2.32 -8.79 -18.62
CA LEU A 152 3.59 -8.09 -18.90
C LEU A 152 4.71 -9.02 -19.29
N HIS A 153 4.77 -10.16 -18.61
CA HIS A 153 5.69 -11.25 -18.88
C HIS A 153 4.90 -12.37 -19.53
N PRO A 154 4.59 -12.32 -20.85
CA PRO A 154 4.22 -13.54 -21.54
C PRO A 154 5.38 -14.49 -21.23
N LEU A 155 5.11 -15.56 -20.49
CA LEU A 155 6.09 -16.56 -20.09
C LEU A 155 6.92 -16.85 -21.34
N LYS A 156 8.12 -16.27 -21.42
CA LYS A 156 9.10 -16.67 -22.41
C LYS A 156 9.41 -18.07 -21.92
N LYS A 157 8.77 -19.07 -22.53
CA LYS A 157 9.17 -20.47 -22.36
C LYS A 157 10.68 -20.44 -22.53
N SER A 158 11.41 -20.66 -21.44
CA SER A 158 12.81 -21.03 -21.56
C SER A 158 12.77 -22.32 -22.34
N ASN A 159 13.15 -22.25 -23.61
CA ASN A 159 13.65 -23.42 -24.32
C ASN A 159 14.95 -23.85 -23.65
#